data_AF-A0A9L0RUU8-F1
#
_entry.id   AF-A0A9L0RUU8-F1
#
_cell.length_a   1.000
_cell.length_b   1.000
_cell.length_c   1.000
_cell.angle_alpha   90.00
_cell.angle_beta   90.00
_cell.angle_gamma   90.00
#
_symmetry.space_group_name_H-M   'P 1'
#
loop_
_entity.id
_entity.type
_entity.pdbx_description
1 polymer ?
#
loop_
_entity_poly.entity_id
_entity_poly.type
_entity_poly.pdbx_seq_one_letter_code
_entity_poly.pdbx_strand_id
1 'polypeptide(L)'
;MGNLYVRKFWLQSRPDQLITLNLQFPDAGYEFDICFTSVQKRAIRTLWTVLDAIDQMWLPVVRTWRLNERHYGGLTGLNKAETAAKHGEAQVKIWRRSYDVPPPPMEPDHPFYSNISKDRRYADLTEDQLPSCESLKDTIARALPFWNEEIVPQIKEGKRVLIAAHGNSLRGIVKHLEGLSEEAIMELNLPTGIPMVYELDKNLKPIKPMQFLGDEETVRKAMEAVAAQGKAKK
;
A
#
# COMPACT_ATOMS: atom_id res chain seq x y z
N MET A 1 -8.59 19.31 28.44
CA MET A 1 -7.97 18.13 29.08
C MET A 1 -8.35 16.92 28.24
N GLY A 2 -7.54 16.27 27.42
CA GLY A 2 -6.13 16.37 27.06
C GLY A 2 -5.85 15.17 26.13
N ASN A 3 -5.10 15.40 25.05
CA ASN A 3 -4.49 14.44 24.13
C ASN A 3 -5.34 13.93 22.94
N LEU A 4 -5.19 14.61 21.79
CA LEU A 4 -5.69 14.19 20.48
C LEU A 4 -4.69 14.62 19.41
N TYR A 5 -3.68 13.82 19.07
CA TYR A 5 -2.91 14.00 17.82
C TYR A 5 -2.24 12.69 17.39
N VAL A 6 -3.01 11.74 16.84
CA VAL A 6 -2.41 10.66 16.06
C VAL A 6 -2.38 11.11 14.60
N ARG A 7 -1.24 11.65 14.16
CA ARG A 7 -0.98 11.92 12.73
C ARG A 7 -0.32 10.68 12.13
N LYS A 8 -0.88 10.17 11.04
CA LYS A 8 -0.34 8.97 10.36
C LYS A 8 -0.03 9.24 8.93
N PHE A 9 1.08 8.69 8.46
CA PHE A 9 1.57 8.92 7.11
C PHE A 9 1.59 7.64 6.31
N TRP A 10 1.04 7.71 5.11
CA TRP A 10 1.00 6.58 4.20
C TRP A 10 1.68 6.93 2.89
N LEU A 11 2.69 6.13 2.49
CA LEU A 11 3.39 6.35 1.23
C LEU A 11 3.35 5.10 0.36
N GLN A 12 2.83 5.25 -0.87
CA GLN A 12 2.77 4.18 -1.86
C GLN A 12 4.04 4.17 -2.73
N SER A 13 4.68 3.00 -2.85
CA SER A 13 5.92 2.82 -3.61
C SER A 13 5.71 2.45 -5.10
N ARG A 14 6.66 2.81 -5.99
CA ARG A 14 6.74 2.37 -7.40
C ARG A 14 8.12 1.77 -7.74
N PRO A 15 8.23 0.83 -8.70
CA PRO A 15 9.51 0.21 -9.10
C PRO A 15 10.47 1.15 -9.85
N ASP A 16 9.93 2.15 -10.55
CA ASP A 16 10.59 2.98 -11.58
C ASP A 16 10.76 4.46 -11.19
N GLN A 17 10.15 4.89 -10.09
CA GLN A 17 10.31 6.26 -9.55
C GLN A 17 11.26 6.24 -8.34
N LEU A 18 12.54 6.05 -8.62
CA LEU A 18 13.64 6.38 -7.70
C LEU A 18 14.13 7.83 -7.88
N ILE A 19 13.50 8.59 -8.77
CA ILE A 19 13.94 9.92 -9.17
C ILE A 19 12.88 10.92 -8.73
N THR A 20 13.25 11.81 -7.79
CA THR A 20 12.47 12.95 -7.27
C THR A 20 11.25 12.61 -6.41
N LEU A 21 11.46 11.86 -5.32
CA LEU A 21 10.83 12.23 -4.04
C LEU A 21 11.69 13.36 -3.46
N ASN A 22 11.66 14.54 -4.08
CA ASN A 22 11.92 15.78 -3.35
C ASN A 22 10.76 15.84 -2.37
N LEU A 23 10.97 15.20 -1.22
CA LEU A 23 9.97 14.98 -0.22
C LEU A 23 9.46 16.34 0.22
N GLN A 24 8.31 16.72 -0.34
CA GLN A 24 7.43 17.73 0.19
C GLN A 24 6.80 17.17 1.47
N PHE A 25 7.62 16.70 2.40
CA PHE A 25 7.37 17.03 3.79
C PHE A 25 7.72 18.51 3.82
N PRO A 26 6.75 19.44 3.73
CA PRO A 26 7.06 20.83 4.06
C PRO A 26 7.75 20.85 5.42
N ASP A 27 8.35 21.98 5.78
CA ASP A 27 8.89 22.31 7.12
C ASP A 27 7.89 22.14 8.29
N ALA A 28 6.82 21.37 8.12
CA ALA A 28 5.74 21.04 9.03
C ALA A 28 6.15 20.19 10.24
N GLY A 29 7.45 19.89 10.43
CA GLY A 29 7.98 19.33 11.67
C GLY A 29 7.35 18.00 12.07
N TYR A 30 7.10 17.11 11.11
CA TYR A 30 6.53 15.81 11.40
C TYR A 30 7.57 14.90 12.05
N GLU A 31 7.25 14.47 13.26
CA GLU A 31 8.02 13.49 14.02
C GLU A 31 7.22 12.19 14.12
N PHE A 32 7.93 11.08 14.08
CA PHE A 32 7.39 9.73 14.21
C PHE A 32 8.07 8.98 15.35
N ASP A 33 7.41 7.95 15.84
CA ASP A 33 7.93 7.13 16.95
C ASP A 33 8.14 5.67 16.51
N ILE A 34 7.46 5.23 15.45
CA ILE A 34 7.61 3.90 14.86
C ILE A 34 7.20 3.89 13.39
N CYS A 35 7.90 3.06 12.60
CA CYS A 35 7.62 2.89 11.19
C CYS A 35 7.26 1.45 10.84
N PHE A 36 6.31 1.28 9.91
CA PHE A 36 5.94 -0.02 9.36
C PHE A 36 6.14 -0.04 7.85
N THR A 37 6.62 -1.16 7.32
CA THR A 37 6.69 -1.34 5.87
C THR A 37 6.54 -2.81 5.47
N SER A 38 6.37 -3.03 4.17
CA SER A 38 6.37 -4.37 3.58
C SER A 38 7.78 -4.98 3.55
N VAL A 39 7.90 -6.27 3.17
CA VAL A 39 9.21 -6.88 2.89
C VAL A 39 9.72 -6.63 1.45
N GLN A 40 9.05 -5.76 0.70
CA GLN A 40 9.41 -5.44 -0.69
C GLN A 40 10.26 -4.18 -0.77
N LYS A 41 11.44 -4.29 -1.41
CA LYS A 41 12.49 -3.25 -1.43
C LYS A 41 12.02 -1.85 -1.82
N ARG A 42 11.02 -1.74 -2.69
CA ARG A 42 10.49 -0.43 -3.12
C ARG A 42 9.83 0.32 -1.97
N ALA A 43 9.04 -0.33 -1.12
CA ALA A 43 8.44 0.30 0.05
C ALA A 43 9.50 0.60 1.13
N ILE A 44 10.47 -0.30 1.31
CA ILE A 44 11.58 -0.12 2.25
C ILE A 44 12.44 1.10 1.84
N ARG A 45 12.81 1.21 0.57
CA ARG A 45 13.58 2.36 0.05
C ARG A 45 12.78 3.64 0.15
N THR A 46 11.50 3.61 -0.20
CA THR A 46 10.58 4.74 0.00
C THR A 46 10.57 5.20 1.45
N LEU A 47 10.48 4.29 2.42
CA LEU A 47 10.58 4.62 3.84
C LEU A 47 11.93 5.24 4.20
N TRP A 48 13.04 4.64 3.76
CA TRP A 48 14.37 5.16 4.06
C TRP A 48 14.60 6.56 3.51
N THR A 49 14.17 6.83 2.27
CA THR A 49 14.25 8.18 1.70
C THR A 49 13.44 9.19 2.51
N VAL A 50 12.27 8.80 3.03
CA VAL A 50 11.50 9.64 3.96
C VAL A 50 12.27 9.91 5.24
N LEU A 51 12.76 8.86 5.91
CA LEU A 51 13.45 8.97 7.19
C LEU A 51 14.75 9.77 7.10
N ASP A 52 15.48 9.64 6.00
CA ASP A 52 16.68 10.42 5.71
C ASP A 52 16.34 11.92 5.54
N ALA A 53 15.30 12.24 4.76
CA ALA A 53 14.88 13.62 4.53
C ALA A 53 14.35 14.35 5.77
N ILE A 54 13.78 13.62 6.74
CA ILE A 54 13.23 14.20 7.98
C ILE A 54 14.15 14.00 9.20
N ASP A 55 15.39 13.56 8.97
CA ASP A 55 16.43 13.31 10.00
C ASP A 55 15.98 12.36 11.14
N GLN A 56 15.29 11.27 10.76
CA GLN A 56 14.72 10.28 11.69
C GLN A 56 15.09 8.85 11.31
N MET A 57 16.25 8.63 10.68
CA MET A 57 16.74 7.29 10.31
C MET A 57 16.94 6.34 11.48
N TRP A 58 17.06 6.88 12.71
CA TRP A 58 17.22 6.12 13.95
C TRP A 58 15.93 5.46 14.44
N LEU A 59 14.77 5.78 13.84
CA LEU A 59 13.48 5.24 14.28
C LEU A 59 13.38 3.72 14.11
N PRO A 60 12.65 3.04 15.01
CA PRO A 60 12.39 1.61 14.85
C PRO A 60 11.52 1.34 13.61
N VAL A 61 11.93 0.34 12.82
CA VAL A 61 11.23 -0.08 11.60
C VAL A 61 10.82 -1.55 11.66
N VAL A 62 9.52 -1.80 11.66
CA VAL A 62 8.92 -3.14 11.57
C VAL A 62 8.59 -3.49 10.12
N ARG A 63 8.99 -4.69 9.68
CA ARG A 63 8.76 -5.19 8.32
C ARG A 63 7.87 -6.42 8.36
N THR A 64 6.86 -6.49 7.49
CA THR A 64 5.96 -7.65 7.43
C THR A 64 5.51 -7.94 6.00
N TRP A 65 5.32 -9.22 5.68
CA TRP A 65 4.70 -9.63 4.42
C TRP A 65 3.23 -9.22 4.34
N ARG A 66 2.55 -9.04 5.49
CA ARG A 66 1.14 -8.64 5.55
C ARG A 66 0.88 -7.24 4.99
N LEU A 67 1.93 -6.43 4.83
CA LEU A 67 1.89 -5.12 4.14
C LEU A 67 2.39 -5.19 2.68
N ASN A 68 2.61 -6.37 2.11
CA ASN A 68 2.97 -6.52 0.70
C ASN A 68 1.86 -6.03 -0.24
N GLU A 69 2.22 -5.67 -1.47
CA GLU A 69 1.25 -5.47 -2.54
C GLU A 69 0.44 -6.75 -2.80
N ARG A 70 -0.75 -6.60 -3.39
CA ARG A 70 -1.58 -7.71 -3.88
C ARG A 70 -0.74 -8.68 -4.73
N HIS A 71 -0.83 -9.98 -4.44
CA HIS A 71 -0.19 -11.01 -5.25
C HIS A 71 -0.96 -11.19 -6.57
N TYR A 72 -0.39 -10.73 -7.68
CA TYR A 72 -1.02 -10.82 -9.00
C TYR A 72 -0.96 -12.21 -9.64
N GLY A 73 -0.39 -13.19 -8.95
CA GLY A 73 -0.35 -14.58 -9.38
C GLY A 73 0.31 -14.75 -10.74
N GLY A 74 -0.30 -15.54 -11.61
CA GLY A 74 0.18 -15.79 -12.97
C GLY A 74 0.17 -14.57 -13.90
N LEU A 75 -0.35 -13.42 -13.45
CA LEU A 75 -0.24 -12.15 -14.18
C LEU A 75 1.06 -11.39 -13.86
N THR A 76 1.84 -11.86 -12.88
CA THR A 76 3.08 -11.20 -12.46
C THR A 76 4.07 -11.12 -13.61
N GLY A 77 4.49 -9.89 -13.95
CA GLY A 77 5.45 -9.64 -15.03
C GLY A 77 4.81 -9.31 -16.38
N LEU A 78 3.49 -9.48 -16.53
CA LEU A 78 2.76 -9.06 -17.72
C LEU A 78 2.36 -7.58 -17.65
N ASN A 79 2.52 -6.88 -18.76
CA ASN A 79 1.92 -5.56 -18.92
C ASN A 79 0.44 -5.68 -19.34
N LYS A 80 -0.32 -4.57 -19.28
CA LYS A 80 -1.76 -4.57 -19.55
C LYS A 80 -2.12 -5.06 -20.96
N ALA A 81 -1.34 -4.68 -21.96
CA ALA A 81 -1.58 -5.07 -23.34
C ALA A 81 -1.35 -6.58 -23.51
N GLU A 82 -0.28 -7.11 -22.91
CA GLU A 82 0.02 -8.55 -22.89
C GLU A 82 -1.07 -9.33 -22.15
N THR A 83 -1.52 -8.85 -20.98
CA THR A 83 -2.61 -9.50 -20.24
C THR A 83 -3.91 -9.49 -21.04
N ALA A 84 -4.25 -8.39 -21.69
CA ALA A 84 -5.45 -8.27 -22.52
C ALA A 84 -5.39 -9.18 -23.76
N ALA A 85 -4.22 -9.28 -24.41
CA ALA A 85 -4.01 -10.19 -25.53
C ALA A 85 -4.13 -11.66 -25.11
N LYS A 86 -3.63 -12.01 -23.92
CA LYS A 86 -3.61 -13.40 -23.43
C LYS A 86 -4.94 -13.86 -22.82
N HIS A 87 -5.66 -12.96 -22.14
CA HIS A 87 -6.83 -13.33 -21.33
C HIS A 87 -8.12 -12.59 -21.72
N GLY A 88 -8.07 -11.66 -22.67
CA GLY A 88 -9.19 -10.84 -23.11
C GLY A 88 -9.42 -9.61 -22.23
N GLU A 89 -9.83 -8.50 -22.86
CA GLU A 89 -10.05 -7.22 -22.18
C GLU A 89 -11.12 -7.28 -21.09
N ALA A 90 -12.20 -8.04 -21.33
CA ALA A 90 -13.28 -8.21 -20.36
C ALA A 90 -12.77 -8.85 -19.05
N GLN A 91 -11.95 -9.90 -19.16
CA GLN A 91 -11.37 -10.58 -18.01
C GLN A 91 -10.36 -9.70 -17.27
N VAL A 92 -9.51 -8.96 -18.01
CA VAL A 92 -8.58 -7.99 -17.41
C VAL A 92 -9.32 -6.89 -16.67
N LYS A 93 -10.44 -6.41 -17.22
CA LYS A 93 -11.29 -5.44 -16.55
C LYS A 93 -11.85 -6.01 -15.24
N ILE A 94 -12.28 -7.28 -15.22
CA ILE A 94 -12.75 -7.95 -13.99
C ILE A 94 -11.63 -8.01 -12.94
N TRP A 95 -10.44 -8.54 -13.25
CA TRP A 95 -9.36 -8.63 -12.26
C TRP A 95 -8.92 -7.28 -11.69
N ARG A 96 -9.04 -6.21 -12.49
CA ARG A 96 -8.71 -4.85 -12.08
C ARG A 96 -9.83 -4.15 -11.29
N ARG A 97 -11.08 -4.54 -11.51
CA ARG A 97 -12.27 -3.85 -10.97
C ARG A 97 -13.08 -4.68 -9.99
N SER A 98 -12.73 -5.95 -9.79
CA SER A 98 -13.37 -6.82 -8.81
C SER A 98 -12.65 -6.74 -7.46
N TYR A 99 -13.47 -6.73 -6.41
CA TYR A 99 -13.04 -6.80 -5.03
C TYR A 99 -12.61 -8.21 -4.63
N ASP A 100 -13.34 -9.24 -5.07
CA ASP A 100 -13.29 -10.61 -4.57
C ASP A 100 -12.80 -11.65 -5.59
N VAL A 101 -12.65 -11.29 -6.86
CA VAL A 101 -12.15 -12.20 -7.90
C VAL A 101 -10.61 -12.16 -7.93
N PRO A 102 -9.93 -13.25 -7.55
CA PRO A 102 -8.47 -13.33 -7.67
C PRO A 102 -8.04 -13.48 -9.15
N PRO A 103 -6.80 -13.08 -9.47
CA PRO A 103 -6.18 -13.45 -10.74
C PRO A 103 -5.86 -14.97 -10.76
N PRO A 104 -5.43 -15.53 -11.91
CA PRO A 104 -4.95 -16.90 -11.95
C PRO A 104 -3.79 -17.11 -10.97
N PRO A 105 -3.70 -18.26 -10.28
CA PRO A 105 -2.60 -18.58 -9.38
C PRO A 105 -1.25 -18.59 -10.11
N MET A 106 -0.17 -18.33 -9.38
CA MET A 106 1.19 -18.50 -9.91
C MET A 106 1.59 -19.97 -9.83
N GLU A 107 1.76 -20.59 -10.99
CA GLU A 107 2.18 -21.99 -11.12
C GLU A 107 3.71 -22.17 -10.88
N PRO A 108 4.17 -23.37 -10.48
CA PRO A 108 5.59 -23.64 -10.23
C PRO A 108 6.54 -23.42 -11.42
N ASP A 109 6.03 -23.49 -12.66
CA ASP A 109 6.76 -23.26 -13.90
C ASP A 109 6.79 -21.78 -14.33
N HIS A 110 6.09 -20.89 -13.60
CA HIS A 110 6.05 -19.47 -13.91
C HIS A 110 7.46 -18.84 -13.81
N PRO A 111 7.87 -17.95 -14.74
CA PRO A 111 9.25 -17.42 -14.78
C PRO A 111 9.73 -16.73 -13.50
N PHE A 112 8.79 -16.23 -12.69
CA PHE A 112 9.07 -15.55 -11.42
C PHE A 112 8.82 -16.41 -10.17
N TYR A 113 8.35 -17.65 -10.30
CA TYR A 113 7.96 -18.49 -9.15
C TYR A 113 9.10 -18.70 -8.17
N SER A 114 10.27 -19.13 -8.65
CA SER A 114 11.45 -19.35 -7.80
C SER A 114 11.91 -18.08 -7.08
N ASN A 115 11.82 -16.92 -7.74
CA ASN A 115 12.27 -15.64 -7.20
C ASN A 115 11.28 -15.02 -6.19
N ILE A 116 10.05 -15.52 -6.12
CA ILE A 116 9.00 -15.02 -5.22
C ILE A 116 8.67 -16.08 -4.18
N SER A 117 8.12 -17.21 -4.61
CA SER A 117 7.61 -18.26 -3.74
C SER A 117 8.70 -19.04 -3.00
N LYS A 118 9.96 -18.98 -3.46
CA LYS A 118 11.11 -19.60 -2.78
C LYS A 118 12.10 -18.60 -2.19
N ASP A 119 11.75 -17.31 -2.13
CA ASP A 119 12.62 -16.30 -1.52
C ASP A 119 12.67 -16.50 0.01
N ARG A 120 13.89 -16.51 0.56
CA ARG A 120 14.14 -16.74 2.00
C ARG A 120 13.36 -15.81 2.94
N ARG A 121 12.92 -14.63 2.47
CA ARG A 121 12.12 -13.70 3.29
C ARG A 121 10.73 -14.25 3.65
N TYR A 122 10.32 -15.32 2.98
CA TYR A 122 9.05 -16.02 3.20
C TYR A 122 9.25 -17.42 3.77
N ALA A 123 10.47 -17.80 4.16
CA ALA A 123 10.80 -19.17 4.57
C ALA A 123 10.04 -19.63 5.84
N ASP A 124 9.65 -18.68 6.70
CA ASP A 124 8.89 -18.97 7.93
C ASP A 124 7.37 -18.97 7.72
N LEU A 125 6.90 -18.71 6.49
CA LEU A 125 5.47 -18.72 6.17
C LEU A 125 5.03 -20.12 5.77
N THR A 126 3.86 -20.51 6.26
CA THR A 126 3.18 -21.72 5.82
C THR A 126 2.57 -21.54 4.43
N GLU A 127 2.21 -22.65 3.78
CA GLU A 127 1.60 -22.61 2.43
C GLU A 127 0.29 -21.81 2.40
N ASP A 128 -0.49 -21.81 3.49
CA ASP A 128 -1.72 -21.02 3.63
C ASP A 128 -1.44 -19.52 3.87
N GLN A 129 -0.24 -19.17 4.34
CA GLN A 129 0.17 -17.78 4.57
C GLN A 129 0.83 -17.14 3.35
N LEU A 130 1.43 -17.92 2.46
CA LEU A 130 2.07 -17.41 1.24
C LEU A 130 1.15 -17.64 0.02
N PRO A 131 0.29 -16.67 -0.33
CA PRO A 131 -0.67 -16.88 -1.41
C PRO A 131 0.00 -16.96 -2.78
N SER A 132 -0.48 -17.88 -3.63
CA SER A 132 -0.10 -17.96 -5.04
C SER A 132 -0.81 -16.90 -5.90
N CYS A 133 -1.92 -16.32 -5.42
CA CYS A 133 -2.64 -15.16 -5.96
C CYS A 133 -3.55 -14.56 -4.89
N GLU A 134 -3.92 -13.29 -5.04
CA GLU A 134 -4.84 -12.62 -4.12
C GLU A 134 -5.90 -11.81 -4.89
N SER A 135 -7.14 -11.83 -4.44
CA SER A 135 -8.11 -10.76 -4.67
C SER A 135 -7.77 -9.51 -3.83
N LEU A 136 -8.50 -8.40 -4.02
CA LEU A 136 -8.37 -7.27 -3.08
C LEU A 136 -8.88 -7.69 -1.70
N LYS A 137 -9.97 -8.45 -1.63
CA LYS A 137 -10.52 -9.03 -0.40
C LYS A 137 -9.48 -9.86 0.36
N ASP A 138 -8.73 -10.72 -0.32
CA ASP A 138 -7.69 -11.56 0.32
C ASP A 138 -6.55 -10.71 0.87
N THR A 139 -6.10 -9.73 0.07
CA THR A 139 -5.07 -8.76 0.47
C THR A 139 -5.48 -8.03 1.76
N ILE A 140 -6.74 -7.63 1.86
CA ILE A 140 -7.32 -6.99 3.04
C ILE A 140 -7.38 -7.96 4.22
N ALA A 141 -7.86 -9.18 3.98
CA ALA A 141 -8.02 -10.19 5.01
C ALA A 141 -6.68 -10.54 5.71
N ARG A 142 -5.55 -10.52 4.99
CA ARG A 142 -4.22 -10.73 5.59
C ARG A 142 -3.56 -9.47 6.14
N ALA A 143 -3.92 -8.28 5.65
CA ALA A 143 -3.39 -6.99 6.13
C ALA A 143 -4.06 -6.51 7.43
N LEU A 144 -5.38 -6.71 7.58
CA LEU A 144 -6.13 -6.23 8.75
C LEU A 144 -5.72 -6.85 10.09
N PRO A 145 -5.39 -8.15 10.19
CA PRO A 145 -4.85 -8.71 11.43
C PRO A 145 -3.60 -7.95 11.90
N PHE A 146 -2.65 -7.67 10.99
CA PHE A 146 -1.46 -6.88 11.32
C PHE A 146 -1.79 -5.45 11.75
N TRP A 147 -2.75 -4.81 11.07
CA TRP A 147 -3.22 -3.49 11.49
C TRP A 147 -3.76 -3.53 12.92
N ASN A 148 -4.64 -4.47 13.24
CA ASN A 148 -5.31 -4.56 14.54
C ASN A 148 -4.38 -5.02 15.68
N GLU A 149 -3.45 -5.92 15.39
CA GLU A 149 -2.60 -6.58 16.40
C GLU A 149 -1.30 -5.81 16.65
N GLU A 150 -0.73 -5.18 15.62
CA GLU A 150 0.61 -4.57 15.73
C GLU A 150 0.56 -3.05 15.62
N ILE A 151 -0.22 -2.51 14.69
CA ILE A 151 -0.23 -1.06 14.45
C ILE A 151 -1.15 -0.35 15.47
N VAL A 152 -2.37 -0.84 15.64
CA VAL A 152 -3.40 -0.26 16.53
C VAL A 152 -2.93 -0.06 17.97
N PRO A 153 -2.23 -1.01 18.62
CA PRO A 153 -1.72 -0.80 19.97
C PRO A 153 -0.76 0.39 20.06
N GLN A 154 0.17 0.54 19.11
CA GLN A 154 1.12 1.67 19.07
C GLN A 154 0.38 3.00 19.00
N ILE A 155 -0.69 3.05 18.21
CA ILE A 155 -1.52 4.25 18.04
C ILE A 155 -2.24 4.59 19.35
N LYS A 156 -2.79 3.58 20.03
CA LYS A 156 -3.48 3.75 21.30
C LYS A 156 -2.53 4.16 22.43
N GLU A 157 -1.25 3.80 22.33
CA GLU A 157 -0.17 4.30 23.19
C GLU A 157 0.22 5.77 22.89
N GLY A 158 -0.40 6.39 21.87
CA GLY A 158 -0.13 7.78 21.49
C GLY A 158 1.06 7.96 20.54
N LYS A 159 1.62 6.87 20.00
CA LYS A 159 2.73 6.96 19.04
C LYS A 159 2.26 7.49 17.68
N ARG A 160 3.11 8.29 17.06
CA ARG A 160 3.00 8.81 15.70
C ARG A 160 3.58 7.78 14.75
N VAL A 161 2.73 7.26 13.87
CA VAL A 161 3.06 6.08 13.06
C VAL A 161 3.22 6.45 11.59
N LEU A 162 4.34 6.05 11.00
CA LEU A 162 4.60 6.14 9.56
C LEU A 162 4.49 4.75 8.92
N ILE A 163 3.77 4.63 7.81
CA ILE A 163 3.54 3.37 7.09
C ILE A 163 3.87 3.54 5.62
N ALA A 164 4.93 2.88 5.15
CA ALA A 164 5.29 2.85 3.74
C ALA A 164 4.92 1.49 3.13
N ALA A 165 3.96 1.45 2.21
CA ALA A 165 3.45 0.21 1.64
C ALA A 165 3.06 0.37 0.15
N HIS A 166 1.98 -0.28 -0.27
CA HIS A 166 1.57 -0.39 -1.67
C HIS A 166 0.09 -0.11 -1.84
N GLY A 167 -0.35 0.07 -3.09
CA GLY A 167 -1.69 0.57 -3.39
C GLY A 167 -2.79 -0.29 -2.79
N ASN A 168 -2.82 -1.59 -3.06
CA ASN A 168 -3.93 -2.44 -2.60
C ASN A 168 -3.86 -2.73 -1.10
N SER A 169 -2.66 -2.88 -0.53
CA SER A 169 -2.50 -3.01 0.92
C SER A 169 -2.99 -1.76 1.67
N LEU A 170 -2.70 -0.56 1.16
CA LEU A 170 -3.12 0.70 1.76
C LEU A 170 -4.62 0.94 1.60
N ARG A 171 -5.16 0.64 0.41
CA ARG A 171 -6.62 0.63 0.15
C ARG A 171 -7.36 -0.21 1.18
N GLY A 172 -6.81 -1.36 1.56
CA GLY A 172 -7.41 -2.20 2.59
C GLY A 172 -7.59 -1.53 3.94
N ILE A 173 -6.56 -0.81 4.37
CA ILE A 173 -6.61 -0.10 5.65
C ILE A 173 -7.51 1.13 5.55
N VAL A 174 -7.47 1.86 4.44
CA VAL A 174 -8.40 2.98 4.17
C VAL A 174 -9.86 2.50 4.17
N LYS A 175 -10.17 1.38 3.49
CA LYS A 175 -11.51 0.77 3.49
C LYS A 175 -12.02 0.54 4.91
N HIS A 176 -11.15 0.01 5.77
CA HIS A 176 -11.49 -0.27 7.17
C HIS A 176 -11.67 1.01 8.00
N LEU A 177 -10.77 1.98 7.86
CA LEU A 177 -10.84 3.26 8.57
C LEU A 177 -12.08 4.07 8.20
N GLU A 178 -12.41 4.14 6.91
CA GLU A 178 -13.51 4.96 6.39
C GLU A 178 -14.84 4.20 6.25
N GLY A 179 -14.85 2.90 6.55
CA GLY A 179 -16.06 2.09 6.42
C GLY A 179 -16.58 1.99 4.99
N LEU A 180 -15.68 1.98 4.00
CA LEU A 180 -16.05 1.98 2.58
C LEU A 180 -16.71 0.66 2.16
N SER A 181 -17.72 0.77 1.30
CA SER A 181 -18.33 -0.38 0.61
C SER A 181 -17.34 -1.04 -0.35
N GLU A 182 -17.71 -2.21 -0.87
CA GLU A 182 -16.90 -2.91 -1.87
C GLU A 182 -16.81 -2.11 -3.17
N GLU A 183 -17.89 -1.44 -3.57
CA GLU A 183 -17.94 -0.58 -4.75
C GLU A 183 -17.07 0.68 -4.56
N ALA A 184 -17.18 1.33 -3.40
CA ALA A 184 -16.43 2.54 -3.11
C ALA A 184 -14.91 2.30 -3.09
N ILE A 185 -14.46 1.16 -2.56
CA ILE A 185 -13.01 0.86 -2.53
C ILE A 185 -12.43 0.56 -3.92
N MET A 186 -13.25 0.04 -4.83
CA MET A 186 -12.81 -0.23 -6.20
C MET A 186 -12.54 1.06 -6.99
N GLU A 187 -13.27 2.13 -6.68
CA GLU A 187 -13.10 3.44 -7.31
C GLU A 187 -12.01 4.31 -6.63
N LEU A 188 -11.60 3.95 -5.40
CA LEU A 188 -10.57 4.68 -4.67
C LEU A 188 -9.20 4.53 -5.35
N ASN A 189 -8.67 5.62 -5.90
CA ASN A 189 -7.34 5.66 -6.49
C ASN A 189 -6.37 6.45 -5.60
N LEU A 190 -5.44 5.74 -4.96
CA LEU A 190 -4.40 6.35 -4.14
C LEU A 190 -3.25 6.82 -5.05
N PRO A 191 -2.81 8.09 -4.95
CA PRO A 191 -1.66 8.59 -5.69
C PRO A 191 -0.38 7.94 -5.17
N THR A 192 0.51 7.61 -6.10
CA THR A 192 1.84 7.09 -5.75
C THR A 192 2.76 8.21 -5.28
N GLY A 193 3.55 7.98 -4.24
CA GLY A 193 4.59 8.91 -3.81
C GLY A 193 4.09 10.17 -3.12
N ILE A 194 2.78 10.28 -2.86
CA ILE A 194 2.19 11.39 -2.11
C ILE A 194 1.84 10.90 -0.70
N PRO A 195 2.39 11.52 0.35
CA PRO A 195 2.02 11.16 1.72
C PRO A 195 0.55 11.46 2.00
N MET A 196 -0.13 10.51 2.65
CA MET A 196 -1.51 10.69 3.12
C MET A 196 -1.55 10.80 4.63
N VAL A 197 -2.27 11.80 5.15
CA VAL A 197 -2.44 12.06 6.57
C VAL A 197 -3.83 11.71 7.06
N TYR A 198 -3.88 10.89 8.11
CA TYR A 198 -5.08 10.68 8.91
C TYR A 198 -4.92 11.27 10.31
N GLU A 199 -5.96 11.96 10.76
CA GLU A 199 -6.22 12.27 12.16
C GLU A 199 -7.34 11.35 12.66
N LEU A 200 -7.09 10.62 13.75
CA LEU A 200 -8.04 9.63 14.28
C LEU A 200 -8.48 9.95 15.71
N ASP A 201 -9.72 9.60 16.04
CA ASP A 201 -10.23 9.63 17.41
C ASP A 201 -9.72 8.44 18.24
N LYS A 202 -10.13 8.38 19.53
CA LYS A 202 -9.81 7.28 20.46
C LYS A 202 -10.33 5.90 20.01
N ASN A 203 -11.33 5.88 19.13
CA ASN A 203 -11.92 4.67 18.55
C ASN A 203 -11.31 4.36 17.16
N LEU A 204 -10.25 5.07 16.78
CA LEU A 204 -9.55 4.96 15.50
C LEU A 204 -10.40 5.35 14.29
N LYS A 205 -11.44 6.15 14.49
CA LYS A 205 -12.23 6.72 13.39
C LYS A 205 -11.60 8.01 12.89
N PRO A 206 -11.51 8.23 11.57
CA PRO A 206 -11.11 9.52 11.02
C PRO A 206 -11.99 10.65 11.53
N ILE A 207 -11.38 11.70 12.08
CA ILE A 207 -12.11 12.91 12.53
C ILE A 207 -12.20 13.98 11.43
N LYS A 208 -11.41 13.81 10.37
CA LYS A 208 -11.38 14.65 9.17
C LYS A 208 -11.17 13.75 7.94
N PRO A 209 -11.53 14.23 6.74
CA PRO A 209 -11.15 13.54 5.51
C PRO A 209 -9.64 13.33 5.42
N MET A 210 -9.22 12.23 4.77
CA MET A 210 -7.82 11.98 4.45
C MET A 210 -7.22 13.17 3.69
N GLN A 211 -6.04 13.62 4.09
CA GLN A 211 -5.34 14.74 3.46
C GLN A 211 -4.12 14.25 2.70
N PHE A 212 -3.93 14.73 1.48
CA PHE A 212 -2.69 14.51 0.73
C PHE A 212 -1.71 15.65 1.03
N LEU A 213 -0.45 15.32 1.35
CA LEU A 213 0.59 16.33 1.52
C LEU A 213 1.31 16.60 0.21
N GLY A 214 1.40 17.87 -0.13
CA GLY A 214 2.08 18.38 -1.30
C GLY A 214 1.37 19.65 -1.79
N ASP A 215 1.98 20.34 -2.76
CA ASP A 215 1.27 21.41 -3.44
C ASP A 215 0.09 20.86 -4.26
N GLU A 216 -0.96 21.67 -4.42
CA GLU A 216 -2.19 21.26 -5.09
C GLU A 216 -1.95 20.73 -6.51
N GLU A 217 -0.99 21.31 -7.24
CA GLU A 217 -0.69 20.92 -8.61
C GLU A 217 -0.04 19.53 -8.66
N THR A 218 0.89 19.25 -7.76
CA THR A 218 1.53 17.93 -7.61
C THR A 218 0.50 16.86 -7.24
N VAL A 219 -0.37 17.15 -6.27
CA VAL A 219 -1.45 16.22 -5.87
C VAL A 219 -2.38 15.94 -7.04
N ARG A 220 -2.86 16.99 -7.73
CA ARG A 220 -3.73 16.86 -8.90
C ARG A 220 -3.10 16.01 -10.00
N LYS A 221 -1.85 16.30 -10.37
CA LYS A 221 -1.10 15.56 -11.41
C LYS A 221 -0.93 14.08 -11.06
N ALA A 222 -0.63 13.76 -9.80
CA ALA A 222 -0.49 12.37 -9.37
C ALA A 222 -1.82 11.61 -9.40
N MET A 223 -2.91 12.26 -8.97
CA MET A 223 -4.27 11.70 -9.05
C MET A 223 -4.68 11.41 -10.50
N GLU A 224 -4.44 12.36 -11.41
CA GLU A 224 -4.69 12.19 -12.84
C GLU A 224 -3.84 11.06 -13.45
N ALA A 225 -2.57 10.95 -13.07
CA ALA A 225 -1.69 9.89 -13.54
C ALA A 225 -2.18 8.49 -13.12
N VAL A 226 -2.67 8.33 -11.89
CA VAL A 226 -3.23 7.05 -11.43
C VAL A 226 -4.55 6.74 -12.15
N ALA A 227 -5.43 7.71 -12.34
CA ALA A 227 -6.65 7.53 -13.12
C ALA A 227 -6.34 7.14 -14.59
N ALA A 228 -5.28 7.70 -15.18
CA ALA A 228 -4.84 7.39 -16.54
C ALA A 228 -4.27 5.97 -16.67
N GLN A 229 -3.69 5.38 -15.62
CA GLN A 229 -3.31 3.96 -15.62
C GLN A 229 -4.54 3.05 -15.82
N GLY A 230 -5.73 3.52 -15.52
CA GLY A 230 -7.01 2.90 -15.88
C GLY A 230 -7.16 2.56 -17.36
N LYS A 231 -6.66 3.44 -18.24
CA LYS A 231 -6.98 3.49 -19.66
C LYS A 231 -5.97 2.66 -20.46
N ALA A 232 -6.46 1.90 -21.44
CA ALA A 232 -5.59 1.28 -22.43
C ALA A 232 -4.83 2.40 -23.16
N LYS A 233 -3.50 2.25 -23.30
CA LYS A 233 -2.78 3.04 -24.29
C LYS A 233 -3.26 2.50 -25.65
N LYS A 234 -3.96 3.35 -26.41
CA LYS A 234 -4.27 3.08 -27.81
C LYS A 234 -2.96 2.97 -28.59
#